data_AF-H1LY02-F1
#
_entry.id   AF-H1LY02-F1
#
_cell.length_a   1.000
_cell.length_b   1.000
_cell.length_c   1.000
_cell.angle_alpha   90.00
_cell.angle_beta   90.00
_cell.angle_gamma   90.00
#
_symmetry.space_group_name_H-M   'P 1'
#
loop_
_entity.id
_entity.type
_entity.pdbx_description
1 polymer ?
#
loop_
_entity_poly.entity_id
_entity_poly.type
_entity_poly.pdbx_seq_one_letter_code
_entity_poly.pdbx_strand_id
1 'polypeptide(L)'
;MQDFVLEPIFGIKDPRTDNRIKFAGGVRGVEFLESELESGRGKVAFLMHPTSMTELFAVADENKLMPPKSTWFEPKLRSGIFIHEI
;
A
#
# COMPACT_ATOMS: atom_id res chain seq x y z
N MET A 1 -8.40 2.75 7.16
CA MET A 1 -7.65 3.91 6.63
C MET A 1 -8.40 4.59 5.48
N GLN A 2 -8.67 3.89 4.38
CA GLN A 2 -9.39 4.42 3.21
C GLN A 2 -10.69 5.14 3.62
N ASP A 3 -11.61 4.37 4.22
CA ASP A 3 -12.99 4.79 4.50
C ASP A 3 -13.13 5.71 5.72
N PHE A 4 -12.09 5.80 6.55
CA PHE A 4 -12.13 6.52 7.84
C PHE A 4 -11.21 7.75 7.87
N VAL A 5 -10.17 7.76 7.04
CA VAL A 5 -9.13 8.80 7.07
C VAL A 5 -8.99 9.44 5.70
N LEU A 6 -8.72 8.67 4.65
CA LEU A 6 -8.40 9.24 3.33
C LEU A 6 -9.58 9.98 2.72
N GLU A 7 -10.76 9.35 2.64
CA GLU A 7 -11.94 10.03 2.11
C GLU A 7 -12.50 11.06 3.11
N PRO A 8 -12.80 10.72 4.38
CA PRO A 8 -13.50 11.66 5.27
C PRO A 8 -12.66 12.87 5.69
N ILE A 9 -11.34 12.73 5.85
CA ILE A 9 -10.48 13.79 6.36
C ILE A 9 -9.75 14.51 5.22
N PHE A 10 -9.24 13.77 4.23
CA PHE A 10 -8.44 14.34 3.14
C PHE A 10 -9.19 14.47 1.81
N GLY A 11 -10.42 13.95 1.71
CA GLY A 11 -11.20 13.94 0.48
C GLY A 11 -10.57 13.12 -0.64
N ILE A 12 -9.73 12.14 -0.33
CA ILE A 12 -9.09 11.23 -1.30
C ILE A 12 -10.02 10.03 -1.50
N LYS A 13 -10.75 10.03 -2.61
CA LYS A 13 -11.77 9.00 -2.91
C LYS A 13 -11.19 7.70 -3.46
N ASP A 14 -10.30 7.81 -4.44
CA ASP A 14 -9.53 6.66 -4.95
C ASP A 14 -8.03 6.98 -4.92
N PRO A 15 -7.29 6.42 -3.97
CA PRO A 15 -5.87 6.70 -3.86
C PRO A 15 -5.03 5.97 -4.92
N ARG A 16 -5.63 5.15 -5.79
CA ARG A 16 -4.93 4.60 -6.96
C ARG A 16 -4.70 5.67 -8.03
N THR A 17 -5.55 6.69 -8.07
CA THR A 17 -5.56 7.72 -9.12
C THR A 17 -5.35 9.14 -8.59
N ASP A 18 -5.55 9.38 -7.29
CA ASP A 18 -5.37 10.70 -6.70
C ASP A 18 -3.88 11.09 -6.60
N ASN A 19 -3.50 12.20 -7.23
CA ASN A 19 -2.11 12.67 -7.28
C ASN A 19 -1.60 13.25 -5.95
N ARG A 20 -2.48 13.47 -4.96
CA ARG A 20 -2.12 14.03 -3.64
C ARG A 20 -1.55 12.98 -2.69
N ILE A 21 -1.67 11.69 -3.00
CA ILE A 21 -1.13 10.59 -2.21
C ILE A 21 0.03 9.91 -2.94
N LYS A 22 1.09 9.59 -2.19
CA LYS A 22 2.26 8.86 -2.69
C LYS A 22 2.49 7.65 -1.81
N PHE A 23 2.97 6.57 -2.42
CA PHE A 23 3.27 5.33 -1.72
C PHE A 23 4.76 5.09 -1.67
N ALA A 24 5.27 4.83 -0.47
CA ALA A 24 6.62 4.32 -0.27
C ALA A 24 6.64 2.81 -0.53
N GLY A 25 7.64 2.33 -1.26
CA GLY A 25 7.90 0.88 -1.36
C GLY A 25 8.51 0.35 -0.06
N GLY A 26 8.27 -0.92 0.26
CA GLY A 26 8.66 -1.54 1.53
C GLY A 26 10.15 -1.38 1.89
N VAL A 27 11.04 -1.47 0.89
CA VAL A 27 12.50 -1.31 1.08
C VAL A 27 12.94 0.07 1.60
N ARG A 28 12.11 1.11 1.44
CA ARG A 28 12.53 2.48 1.75
C ARG A 28 12.45 2.84 3.24
N GLY A 29 11.72 2.06 4.03
CA GLY A 29 11.65 2.25 5.48
C GLY A 29 11.02 3.57 5.94
N VAL A 30 11.24 3.88 7.23
CA VAL A 30 10.72 5.06 7.91
C VAL A 30 11.51 6.31 7.50
N GLU A 31 12.80 6.15 7.26
CA GLU A 31 13.75 7.20 6.91
C GLU A 31 13.31 7.93 5.63
N PHE A 32 12.76 7.19 4.66
CA PHE A 32 12.20 7.80 3.46
C PHE A 32 10.97 8.68 3.77
N LEU A 33 10.07 8.21 4.63
CA LEU A 33 8.88 8.98 5.02
C LEU A 33 9.28 10.28 5.74
N GLU A 34 10.26 10.20 6.65
CA GLU A 34 10.82 11.36 7.34
C GLU A 34 11.42 12.37 6.34
N SER A 35 12.23 11.90 5.39
CA SER A 35 12.82 12.77 4.37
C SER A 35 11.79 13.48 3.47
N GLU A 36 10.63 12.85 3.20
CA GLU A 36 9.54 13.47 2.44
C GLU A 36 8.86 14.59 3.24
N LEU A 37 8.76 14.45 4.57
CA LEU A 37 8.21 15.47 5.45
C LEU A 37 9.18 16.63 5.63
N GLU A 38 10.46 16.35 5.91
CA GLU A 38 11.50 17.37 6.11
C GLU A 38 11.72 18.23 4.86
N SER A 39 11.68 17.61 3.68
CA SER A 39 11.80 18.32 2.40
C SER A 39 10.53 19.09 2.00
N GLY A 40 9.44 18.98 2.77
CA GLY A 40 8.16 19.63 2.49
C GLY A 40 7.38 19.06 1.31
N ARG A 41 7.85 17.96 0.70
CA ARG A 41 7.16 17.24 -0.39
C ARG A 41 5.90 16.54 0.11
N GLY A 42 5.91 16.08 1.36
CA GLY A 42 4.76 15.56 2.09
C GLY A 42 4.35 16.50 3.21
N LYS A 43 3.10 16.33 3.69
CA LYS A 43 2.58 17.04 4.88
C LYS A 43 2.29 16.12 6.04
N VAL A 44 1.92 14.88 5.74
CA VAL A 44 1.62 13.81 6.71
C VAL A 44 2.11 12.50 6.09
N ALA A 45 2.65 11.62 6.93
CA ALA A 45 3.03 10.27 6.54
C ALA A 45 2.27 9.25 7.39
N PHE A 46 1.88 8.14 6.77
CA PHE A 46 1.24 7.00 7.45
C PHE A 46 2.17 5.79 7.35
N LEU A 47 2.59 5.28 8.50
CA LEU A 47 3.30 4.01 8.59
C LEU A 47 2.29 2.93 9.01
N MET A 48 2.20 1.87 8.23
CA MET A 48 1.27 0.78 8.49
C MET A 48 1.99 -0.40 9.13
N HIS A 49 1.30 -1.08 10.06
CA HIS A 49 1.78 -2.36 10.56
C HIS A 49 1.82 -3.39 9.41
N PRO A 50 2.91 -4.16 9.25
CA PRO A 50 3.00 -5.17 8.21
C PRO A 50 1.92 -6.24 8.43
N THR A 51 1.24 -6.63 7.35
CA THR A 51 0.30 -7.77 7.39
C THR A 51 1.08 -9.07 7.51
N SER A 52 0.67 -9.93 8.43
CA SER A 52 1.23 -11.27 8.59
C SER A 52 0.77 -12.22 7.47
N MET A 53 1.53 -13.30 7.23
CA MET A 53 1.13 -14.33 6.27
C MET A 53 -0.21 -14.96 6.64
N THR A 54 -0.48 -15.15 7.93
CA THR A 54 -1.75 -15.71 8.41
C THR A 54 -2.94 -14.82 8.07
N GLU A 55 -2.82 -13.51 8.31
CA GLU A 55 -3.88 -12.54 7.95
C GLU A 55 -4.08 -12.48 6.43
N LEU A 56 -3.00 -12.54 5.66
CA LEU A 56 -3.07 -12.56 4.21
C LEU A 56 -3.88 -13.78 3.70
N PHE A 57 -3.58 -14.97 4.21
CA PHE A 57 -4.31 -16.18 3.83
C PHE A 57 -5.77 -16.14 4.27
N ALA A 58 -6.06 -15.67 5.49
CA ALA A 58 -7.43 -15.54 5.97
C ALA A 58 -8.28 -14.63 5.06
N VAL A 59 -7.73 -13.50 4.59
CA VAL A 59 -8.43 -12.61 3.64
C VAL A 59 -8.69 -13.30 2.30
N ALA A 60 -7.72 -14.09 1.80
CA ALA A 60 -7.86 -14.82 0.55
C ALA A 60 -8.90 -15.95 0.65
N ASP A 61 -8.90 -16.71 1.74
CA ASP A 61 -9.86 -17.79 2.01
C ASP A 61 -11.31 -17.25 2.08
N GLU A 62 -11.47 -16.00 2.53
CA GLU A 62 -12.76 -15.31 2.54
C GLU A 62 -13.17 -14.70 1.19
N ASN A 63 -12.42 -14.94 0.11
CA ASN A 63 -12.60 -14.31 -1.21
C ASN A 63 -12.63 -12.77 -1.16
N LYS A 64 -11.90 -12.17 -0.20
CA LYS A 64 -11.80 -10.73 -0.02
C LYS A 64 -10.51 -10.18 -0.64
N LEU A 65 -10.47 -8.85 -0.78
CA LEU A 65 -9.31 -8.13 -1.29
C LEU A 65 -8.65 -7.35 -0.16
N MET A 66 -7.32 -7.36 -0.14
CA MET A 66 -6.55 -6.44 0.69
C MET A 66 -6.84 -4.99 0.26
N PRO A 67 -6.92 -4.04 1.20
CA PRO A 67 -7.04 -2.63 0.85
C PRO A 67 -5.91 -2.18 -0.10
N PRO A 68 -6.17 -1.17 -0.95
CA PRO A 68 -5.17 -0.71 -1.90
C PRO A 68 -3.89 -0.29 -1.17
N LYS A 69 -2.76 -0.85 -1.61
CA LYS A 69 -1.40 -0.51 -1.12
C LYS A 69 -1.19 -0.75 0.38
N SER A 70 -1.98 -1.65 1.00
CA SER A 70 -1.78 -2.07 2.40
C SER A 70 -0.69 -3.13 2.57
N THR A 71 -0.25 -3.77 1.49
CA THR A 71 0.76 -4.83 1.50
C THR A 71 1.81 -4.60 0.41
N TRP A 72 3.04 -5.05 0.67
CA TRP A 72 4.17 -5.02 -0.26
C TRP A 72 4.88 -6.37 -0.25
N PHE A 73 5.06 -6.96 -1.44
CA PHE A 73 5.74 -8.24 -1.61
C PHE A 73 7.13 -8.06 -2.20
N GLU A 74 8.10 -8.79 -1.66
CA GLU A 74 9.46 -8.87 -2.17
C GLU A 74 9.91 -10.32 -2.37
N PRO A 75 10.58 -10.61 -3.51
CA PRO A 75 10.77 -9.74 -4.66
C PRO A 75 9.42 -9.46 -5.36
N LYS A 76 9.31 -8.32 -6.04
CA LYS A 76 8.17 -8.13 -6.95
C LYS A 76 8.19 -9.24 -7.98
N LEU A 77 7.03 -9.87 -8.18
CA LEU A 77 6.86 -10.85 -9.24
C LEU A 77 7.33 -10.22 -10.55
N ARG A 78 8.36 -10.80 -11.16
CA ARG A 78 8.82 -10.36 -12.47
C ARG A 78 7.69 -10.65 -13.46
N SER A 79 7.26 -9.64 -14.21
CA SER A 79 6.29 -9.81 -15.29
C SER A 79 6.81 -10.87 -16.26
N GLY A 80 6.05 -11.93 -16.51
CA GLY A 80 6.47 -13.01 -17.42
C GLY A 80 6.09 -14.45 -17.04
N ILE A 81 5.31 -14.67 -15.97
CA ILE A 81 4.76 -16.00 -15.70
C ILE A 81 3.64 -16.26 -16.72
N PHE A 82 3.88 -17.19 -17.64
CA PHE A 82 2.90 -17.70 -18.59
C PHE A 82 2.46 -19.08 -18.11
N ILE A 83 1.19 -19.25 -17.78
CA ILE A 83 0.61 -20.55 -17.42
C ILE A 83 -0.04 -21.08 -18.71
N HIS A 84 0.54 -22.13 -19.29
CA HIS A 84 -0.07 -22.88 -20.38
C HIS A 84 -0.63 -24.18 -19.78
N GLU A 85 -1.95 -24.29 -19.71
CA GLU A 85 -2.57 -25.60 -19.47
C GLU A 85 -2.30 -26.49 -20.70
N ILE A 86 -1.74 -27.67 -20.46
CA ILE A 86 -1.59 -28.74 -21.46
C ILE A 86 -2.90 -29.53 -21.49
#